data_AF-A0AAW1RH36-F1
#
_entry.id   AF-A0AAW1RH36-F1
#
_cell.length_a   1.000
_cell.length_b   1.000
_cell.length_c   1.000
_cell.angle_alpha   90.00
_cell.angle_beta   90.00
_cell.angle_gamma   90.00
#
_symmetry.space_group_name_H-M   'P 1'
#
loop_
_entity.id
_entity.type
_entity.pdbx_description
1 polymer ?
#
loop_
_entity_poly.entity_id
_entity_poly.type
_entity_poly.pdbx_seq_one_letter_code
_entity_poly.pdbx_strand_id
1 'polypeptide(L)'
;MGEKYGEQRNSTYPRYPGPWVELSGDRRLPKHFNLYLQLLPALTGLLLPLAALPAAAYHEHGWLGATVLVPYLFTLGVQIWSENWYNTRGSPMWPMTPIVHMTYRLWQLGRGSLLVSVLEGPVWLIYVQAYLAALWVFNFGAVMAWMPWMYRWHLQPDADSERTG
;
A
#
# COMPACT_ATOMS: atom_id res chain seq x y z
N MET A 1 26.92 -11.98 -17.04
CA MET A 1 25.49 -12.35 -17.20
C MET A 1 24.94 -12.52 -15.80
N GLY A 2 24.09 -11.60 -15.36
CA GLY A 2 23.71 -11.47 -13.95
C GLY A 2 22.89 -12.65 -13.47
N GLU A 3 23.38 -13.29 -12.41
CA GLU A 3 22.62 -14.26 -11.63
C GLU A 3 21.32 -13.58 -11.19
N LYS A 4 20.20 -14.18 -11.59
CA LYS A 4 18.88 -13.71 -11.19
C LYS A 4 18.77 -13.88 -9.69
N TYR A 5 18.59 -12.77 -8.98
CA TYR A 5 18.17 -12.77 -7.58
C TYR A 5 17.05 -13.81 -7.36
N GLY A 6 17.35 -14.87 -6.61
CA GLY A 6 16.42 -15.96 -6.32
C GLY A 6 16.77 -17.35 -6.89
N GLU A 7 17.89 -17.53 -7.60
CA GLU A 7 18.42 -18.89 -7.80
C GLU A 7 19.10 -19.36 -6.50
N GLN A 8 18.36 -20.12 -5.71
CA GLN A 8 18.95 -20.88 -4.60
C GLN A 8 19.98 -21.86 -5.17
N ARG A 9 21.17 -21.80 -4.58
CA ARG A 9 22.38 -22.56 -4.94
C ARG A 9 22.21 -24.09 -4.83
N ASN A 10 21.11 -24.58 -4.26
CA ASN A 10 20.77 -26.00 -4.12
C ASN A 10 19.36 -26.28 -4.68
N SER A 11 19.27 -27.20 -5.65
CA SER A 11 18.02 -27.57 -6.35
C SER A 11 17.05 -28.43 -5.52
N THR A 12 17.41 -28.73 -4.26
CA THR A 12 16.67 -29.65 -3.38
C THR A 12 15.47 -29.00 -2.69
N TYR A 13 15.41 -27.66 -2.62
CA TYR A 13 14.31 -26.94 -2.00
C TYR A 13 13.29 -26.45 -3.06
N PRO A 14 11.98 -26.53 -2.77
CA PRO A 14 10.97 -25.99 -3.67
C PRO A 14 11.18 -24.48 -3.81
N ARG A 15 11.41 -24.03 -5.05
CA ARG A 15 11.59 -22.62 -5.44
C ARG A 15 10.55 -21.76 -4.74
N TYR A 16 10.97 -20.77 -3.93
CA TYR A 16 10.04 -19.91 -3.19
C TYR A 16 8.97 -19.36 -4.14
N PRO A 17 7.71 -19.83 -4.01
CA PRO A 17 6.75 -19.66 -5.09
C PRO A 17 6.12 -18.26 -5.13
N GLY A 18 6.40 -17.42 -4.13
CA GLY A 18 5.84 -16.09 -3.96
C GLY A 18 4.89 -16.02 -2.75
N PRO A 19 4.40 -14.82 -2.42
CA PRO A 19 3.38 -14.65 -1.40
C PRO A 19 2.08 -15.35 -1.80
N TRP A 20 1.38 -15.93 -0.81
CA TRP A 20 0.09 -16.61 -0.97
C TRP A 20 0.08 -17.82 -1.92
N VAL A 21 1.23 -18.44 -2.15
CA VAL A 21 1.26 -19.69 -2.90
C VAL A 21 1.11 -20.85 -1.94
N GLU A 22 0.05 -21.63 -2.11
CA GLU A 22 -0.17 -22.86 -1.37
C GLU A 22 0.89 -23.92 -1.74
N LEU A 23 1.06 -24.97 -0.92
CA LEU A 23 1.94 -26.10 -1.25
C LEU A 23 1.54 -26.80 -2.57
N SER A 24 0.28 -26.61 -2.99
CA SER A 24 -0.28 -27.02 -4.28
C SER A 24 0.17 -26.17 -5.48
N GLY A 25 0.88 -25.06 -5.25
CA GLY A 25 1.30 -24.11 -6.29
C GLY A 25 0.24 -23.07 -6.66
N ASP A 26 -0.95 -23.10 -6.04
CA ASP A 26 -2.04 -22.16 -6.33
C ASP A 26 -1.78 -20.80 -5.67
N ARG A 27 -1.77 -19.73 -6.47
CA ARG A 27 -1.50 -18.35 -6.01
C ARG A 27 -2.81 -17.63 -5.73
N ARG A 28 -3.34 -17.74 -4.52
CA ARG A 28 -4.65 -17.12 -4.20
C ARG A 28 -4.56 -16.31 -2.92
N LEU A 29 -4.89 -15.03 -3.04
CA LEU A 29 -5.10 -14.18 -1.88
C LEU A 29 -6.26 -14.75 -1.03
N PRO A 30 -6.14 -14.78 0.31
CA PRO A 30 -7.27 -15.06 1.17
C PRO A 30 -8.40 -14.07 0.89
N LYS A 31 -9.62 -14.57 0.65
CA LYS A 31 -10.76 -13.74 0.23
C LYS A 31 -11.02 -12.56 1.18
N HIS A 32 -10.92 -12.80 2.48
CA HIS A 32 -11.14 -11.78 3.51
C HIS A 32 -10.05 -10.69 3.51
N PHE A 33 -8.80 -11.07 3.21
CA PHE A 33 -7.68 -10.13 3.15
C PHE A 33 -7.74 -9.27 1.89
N ASN A 34 -8.11 -9.87 0.75
CA ASN A 34 -8.37 -9.13 -0.48
C ASN A 34 -9.51 -8.11 -0.28
N LEU A 35 -10.56 -8.53 0.42
CA LEU A 35 -11.68 -7.65 0.76
C LEU A 35 -11.23 -6.48 1.66
N TYR A 36 -10.44 -6.75 2.70
CA TYR A 36 -9.86 -5.72 3.58
C TYR A 36 -9.02 -4.70 2.79
N LEU A 37 -8.11 -5.19 1.95
CA LEU A 37 -7.22 -4.34 1.15
C LEU A 37 -7.94 -3.54 0.08
N GLN A 38 -9.10 -3.99 -0.41
CA GLN A 38 -9.88 -3.23 -1.38
C GLN A 38 -10.84 -2.26 -0.70
N LEU A 39 -11.56 -2.70 0.33
CA LEU A 39 -12.59 -1.90 0.99
C LEU A 39 -12.00 -0.73 1.75
N LEU A 40 -10.87 -0.89 2.46
CA LEU A 40 -10.36 0.18 3.32
C LEU A 40 -9.84 1.37 2.47
N PRO A 41 -8.98 1.17 1.44
CA PRO A 41 -8.61 2.23 0.50
C PRO A 41 -9.79 2.82 -0.27
N ALA A 42 -10.76 2.00 -0.69
CA ALA A 42 -11.91 2.48 -1.46
C ALA A 42 -12.88 3.30 -0.60
N LEU A 43 -13.22 2.83 0.60
CA LEU A 43 -14.21 3.48 1.45
C LEU A 43 -13.65 4.70 2.17
N THR A 44 -12.43 4.63 2.68
CA THR A 44 -11.89 5.73 3.49
C THR A 44 -10.85 6.56 2.73
N GLY A 45 -10.06 5.92 1.87
CA GLY A 45 -9.03 6.57 1.07
C GLY A 45 -9.56 7.31 -0.15
N LEU A 46 -10.70 6.92 -0.72
CA LEU A 46 -11.27 7.49 -1.95
C LEU A 46 -12.56 8.29 -1.71
N LEU A 47 -13.54 7.77 -0.96
CA LEU A 47 -14.82 8.47 -0.75
C LEU A 47 -14.64 9.80 0.00
N LEU A 48 -13.79 9.81 1.03
CA LEU A 48 -13.55 11.00 1.84
C LEU A 48 -12.97 12.17 1.00
N PRO A 49 -11.88 11.99 0.23
CA PRO A 49 -11.37 13.05 -0.66
C PRO A 49 -12.32 13.36 -1.83
N LEU A 50 -13.07 12.38 -2.35
CA LEU A 50 -14.09 12.64 -3.37
C LEU A 50 -15.27 13.46 -2.85
N ALA A 51 -15.65 13.32 -1.59
CA ALA A 51 -16.67 14.16 -0.96
C ALA A 51 -16.12 15.54 -0.57
N ALA A 52 -14.84 15.59 -0.13
CA ALA A 52 -14.17 16.83 0.24
C ALA A 52 -13.89 17.75 -0.96
N LEU A 53 -13.66 17.22 -2.16
CA LEU A 53 -13.43 18.02 -3.37
C LEU A 53 -14.61 18.95 -3.75
N PRO A 54 -15.85 18.46 -3.95
CA PRO A 54 -16.98 19.32 -4.23
C PRO A 54 -17.28 20.24 -3.06
N ALA A 55 -17.15 19.77 -1.81
CA ALA A 55 -17.30 20.63 -0.63
C ALA A 55 -16.31 21.80 -0.66
N ALA A 56 -15.04 21.55 -1.00
CA ALA A 56 -14.05 22.61 -1.18
C ALA A 56 -14.41 23.54 -2.34
N ALA A 57 -14.89 23.01 -3.46
CA ALA A 57 -15.27 23.81 -4.64
C ALA A 57 -16.37 24.85 -4.36
N TYR A 58 -17.23 24.62 -3.37
CA TYR A 58 -18.24 25.59 -2.92
C TYR A 58 -17.71 26.67 -1.97
N HIS A 59 -16.47 26.57 -1.50
CA HIS A 59 -15.83 27.58 -0.68
C HIS A 59 -14.95 28.53 -1.53
N GLU A 60 -14.75 29.76 -1.05
CA GLU A 60 -13.92 30.78 -1.71
C GLU A 60 -12.48 30.31 -1.98
N HIS A 61 -12.00 29.33 -1.22
CA HIS A 61 -10.68 28.70 -1.39
C HIS A 61 -10.73 27.32 -2.06
N GLY A 62 -11.71 27.05 -2.91
CA GLY A 62 -11.87 25.72 -3.53
C GLY A 62 -10.69 25.24 -4.35
N TRP A 63 -9.88 26.16 -4.89
CA TRP A 63 -8.63 25.84 -5.55
C TRP A 63 -7.62 25.16 -4.61
N LEU A 64 -7.58 25.52 -3.32
CA LEU A 64 -6.72 24.85 -2.33
C LEU A 64 -7.10 23.39 -2.19
N GLY A 65 -8.40 23.10 -2.07
CA GLY A 65 -8.92 21.74 -2.01
C GLY A 65 -8.46 20.91 -3.21
N ALA A 66 -8.53 21.48 -4.42
CA ALA A 66 -8.02 20.81 -5.62
C ALA A 66 -6.51 20.58 -5.56
N THR A 67 -5.72 21.58 -5.15
CA THR A 67 -4.25 21.48 -5.08
C THR A 67 -3.78 20.38 -4.13
N VAL A 68 -4.47 20.14 -3.02
CA VAL A 68 -4.09 19.05 -2.09
C VAL A 68 -4.71 17.70 -2.41
N LEU A 69 -5.98 17.66 -2.80
CA LEU A 69 -6.71 16.40 -2.94
C LEU A 69 -6.53 15.75 -4.32
N VAL A 70 -6.36 16.52 -5.40
CA VAL A 70 -6.18 15.95 -6.75
C VAL A 70 -4.88 15.15 -6.87
N PRO A 71 -3.70 15.64 -6.44
CA PRO A 71 -2.48 14.83 -6.50
C PRO A 71 -2.57 13.61 -5.57
N TYR A 72 -3.37 13.69 -4.50
CA TYR A 72 -3.58 12.58 -3.58
C TYR A 72 -4.39 11.47 -4.26
N LEU A 73 -5.47 11.84 -4.95
CA LEU A 73 -6.28 10.90 -5.72
C LEU A 73 -5.49 10.29 -6.87
N PHE A 74 -4.64 11.08 -7.51
CA PHE A 74 -3.76 10.59 -8.57
C PHE A 74 -2.81 9.50 -8.04
N THR A 75 -2.12 9.74 -6.92
CA THR A 75 -1.19 8.75 -6.34
C THR A 75 -1.91 7.51 -5.80
N LEU A 76 -3.14 7.67 -5.30
CA LEU A 76 -4.01 6.55 -4.97
C LEU A 76 -4.34 5.70 -6.20
N GLY A 77 -4.68 6.33 -7.32
CA GLY A 77 -4.94 5.65 -8.60
C GLY A 77 -3.72 4.89 -9.12
N VAL A 78 -2.53 5.50 -9.06
CA VAL A 78 -1.27 4.85 -9.45
C VAL A 78 -0.98 3.64 -8.56
N GLN A 79 -1.25 3.72 -7.25
CA GLN A 79 -1.10 2.57 -6.36
C GLN A 79 -2.04 1.43 -6.76
N ILE A 80 -3.33 1.70 -6.90
CA ILE A 80 -4.34 0.69 -7.25
C ILE A 80 -4.00 0.02 -8.58
N TRP A 81 -3.57 0.82 -9.56
CA TRP A 81 -3.14 0.31 -10.86
C TRP A 81 -1.91 -0.60 -10.74
N SER A 82 -0.89 -0.14 -10.00
CA SER A 82 0.34 -0.90 -9.79
C SER A 82 0.06 -2.21 -9.04
N GLU A 83 -0.80 -2.19 -8.03
CA GLU A 83 -1.24 -3.39 -7.32
C GLU A 83 -1.95 -4.34 -8.26
N ASN A 84 -2.93 -3.89 -9.04
CA ASN A 84 -3.63 -4.78 -9.95
C ASN A 84 -2.68 -5.38 -11.02
N TRP A 85 -1.72 -4.59 -11.49
CA TRP A 85 -0.70 -5.03 -12.44
C TRP A 85 0.24 -6.10 -11.87
N TYR A 86 0.74 -5.90 -10.65
CA TYR A 86 1.61 -6.91 -10.01
C TYR A 86 0.83 -8.15 -9.60
N ASN A 87 -0.44 -8.01 -9.21
CA ASN A 87 -1.31 -9.13 -8.87
C ASN A 87 -1.60 -10.02 -10.08
N THR A 88 -2.02 -9.41 -11.21
CA THR A 88 -2.32 -10.14 -12.45
C THR A 88 -1.11 -10.87 -13.04
N ARG A 89 0.11 -10.38 -12.75
CA ARG A 89 1.37 -11.03 -13.13
C ARG A 89 1.90 -12.02 -12.10
N GLY A 90 1.22 -12.18 -10.96
CA GLY A 90 1.67 -13.03 -9.85
C GLY A 90 3.03 -12.63 -9.29
N SER A 91 3.39 -11.33 -9.35
CA SER A 91 4.71 -10.86 -8.91
C SER A 91 4.83 -10.89 -7.39
N PRO A 92 5.95 -11.36 -6.82
CA PRO A 92 6.19 -11.32 -5.38
C PRO A 92 6.34 -9.90 -4.83
N MET A 93 6.47 -8.90 -5.70
CA MET A 93 6.53 -7.48 -5.34
C MET A 93 5.16 -6.87 -5.05
N TRP A 94 4.07 -7.57 -5.35
CA TRP A 94 2.71 -7.04 -5.14
C TRP A 94 2.48 -6.45 -3.73
N PRO A 95 2.84 -7.14 -2.62
CA PRO A 95 2.67 -6.61 -1.27
C PRO A 95 3.52 -5.38 -0.96
N MET A 96 4.63 -5.19 -1.68
CA MET A 96 5.56 -4.07 -1.48
C MET A 96 5.07 -2.79 -2.15
N THR A 97 4.18 -2.91 -3.13
CA THR A 97 3.59 -1.79 -3.86
C THR A 97 2.97 -0.73 -2.94
N PRO A 98 2.04 -1.08 -2.01
CA PRO A 98 1.47 -0.10 -1.08
C PRO A 98 2.53 0.54 -0.18
N ILE A 99 3.58 -0.19 0.18
CA ILE A 99 4.67 0.30 1.05
C ILE A 99 5.42 1.44 0.38
N VAL A 100 5.79 1.28 -0.90
CA VAL A 100 6.52 2.32 -1.66
C VAL A 100 5.67 3.58 -1.83
N HIS A 101 4.38 3.43 -2.12
CA HIS A 101 3.47 4.55 -2.31
C HIS A 101 3.13 5.26 -0.99
N MET A 102 3.23 4.54 0.14
CA MET A 102 2.87 5.09 1.44
C MET A 102 3.75 6.28 1.84
N THR A 103 5.06 6.16 1.70
CA THR A 103 6.01 7.21 2.08
C THR A 103 5.71 8.51 1.34
N TYR A 104 5.45 8.40 0.03
CA TYR A 104 5.09 9.54 -0.80
C TYR A 104 3.75 10.13 -0.36
N ARG A 105 2.74 9.30 -0.10
CA ARG A 105 1.41 9.76 0.31
C ARG A 105 1.43 10.51 1.64
N LEU A 106 2.13 9.98 2.65
CA LEU A 106 2.24 10.64 3.95
C LEU A 106 2.96 11.97 3.85
N TRP A 107 4.03 12.02 3.05
CA TRP A 107 4.72 13.28 2.75
C TRP A 107 3.79 14.29 2.07
N GLN A 108 2.99 13.85 1.09
CA GLN A 108 2.06 14.70 0.38
C GLN A 108 0.95 15.25 1.29
N LEU A 109 0.37 14.41 2.17
CA LEU A 109 -0.63 14.83 3.14
C LEU A 109 -0.06 15.81 4.18
N GLY A 110 1.18 15.62 4.62
CA GLY A 110 1.86 16.54 5.53
C GLY A 110 2.21 17.88 4.88
N ARG A 111 2.68 17.87 3.62
CA ARG A 111 2.91 19.10 2.86
C ARG A 111 1.60 19.83 2.56
N GLY A 112 0.55 19.07 2.31
CA GLY A 112 -0.75 19.60 2.03
C GLY A 112 -1.42 20.25 3.23
N SER A 113 -1.29 19.68 4.43
CA SER A 113 -1.81 20.32 5.65
C SER A 113 -1.06 21.61 5.95
N LEU A 114 0.26 21.63 5.76
CA LEU A 114 1.09 22.82 5.91
C LEU A 114 0.72 23.90 4.89
N LEU A 115 0.51 23.53 3.62
CA LEU A 115 0.08 24.47 2.58
C LEU A 115 -1.25 25.15 2.92
N VAL A 116 -2.23 24.36 3.40
CA VAL A 116 -3.53 24.89 3.83
C VAL A 116 -3.36 25.82 5.02
N SER A 117 -2.49 25.50 5.99
CA SER A 117 -2.25 26.38 7.15
C SER A 117 -1.56 27.70 6.78
N VAL A 118 -0.61 27.67 5.85
CA VAL A 118 0.16 28.86 5.45
C VAL A 118 -0.69 29.83 4.64
N LEU A 119 -1.64 29.31 3.86
CA LEU A 119 -2.53 30.11 3.01
C LEU A 119 -3.86 30.43 3.70
N GLU A 120 -3.92 30.28 5.03
CA GLU A 120 -5.11 30.56 5.84
C GLU A 120 -6.37 29.85 5.32
N GLY A 121 -6.18 28.65 4.76
CA GLY A 121 -7.24 27.84 4.19
C GLY A 121 -8.13 27.22 5.27
N PRO A 122 -9.22 26.56 4.85
CA PRO A 122 -10.20 26.02 5.78
C PRO A 122 -9.61 24.97 6.72
N VAL A 123 -9.82 25.15 8.02
CA VAL A 123 -9.29 24.25 9.07
C VAL A 123 -9.80 22.81 8.91
N TRP A 124 -11.03 22.63 8.43
CA TRP A 124 -11.59 21.30 8.19
C TRP A 124 -10.76 20.49 7.18
N LEU A 125 -10.13 21.14 6.20
CA LEU A 125 -9.30 20.50 5.18
C LEU A 125 -7.98 19.99 5.78
N ILE A 126 -7.49 20.65 6.83
CA ILE A 126 -6.36 20.17 7.64
C ILE A 126 -6.76 18.88 8.38
N TYR A 127 -7.95 18.86 9.00
CA TYR A 127 -8.46 17.67 9.69
C TYR A 127 -8.71 16.49 8.74
N VAL A 128 -9.21 16.74 7.54
CA VAL A 128 -9.36 15.71 6.50
C VAL A 128 -8.01 15.08 6.15
N GLN A 129 -6.97 15.90 5.95
CA GLN A 129 -5.64 15.40 5.64
C GLN A 129 -5.00 14.65 6.81
N ALA A 130 -5.17 15.14 8.05
CA ALA A 130 -4.69 14.47 9.24
C ALA A 130 -5.38 13.11 9.46
N TYR A 131 -6.70 13.05 9.26
CA TYR A 131 -7.48 11.82 9.35
C TYR A 131 -7.05 10.79 8.29
N LEU A 132 -6.87 11.22 7.04
CA LEU A 132 -6.33 10.38 5.98
C LEU A 132 -4.93 9.86 6.35
N ALA A 133 -4.04 10.72 6.86
CA ALA A 133 -2.70 10.31 7.25
C ALA A 133 -2.73 9.25 8.36
N ALA A 134 -3.56 9.44 9.38
CA ALA A 134 -3.72 8.48 10.48
C ALA A 134 -4.26 7.12 9.98
N LEU A 135 -5.28 7.13 9.14
CA LEU A 135 -5.83 5.92 8.53
C LEU A 135 -4.78 5.16 7.71
N TRP A 136 -3.98 5.89 6.94
CA TRP A 136 -2.92 5.29 6.16
C TRP A 136 -1.85 4.68 7.05
N VAL A 137 -1.36 5.40 8.07
CA VAL A 137 -0.41 4.84 9.04
C VAL A 137 -0.94 3.55 9.67
N PHE A 138 -2.21 3.52 10.06
CA PHE A 138 -2.83 2.30 10.58
C PHE A 138 -2.88 1.17 9.55
N ASN A 139 -3.29 1.47 8.32
CA ASN A 139 -3.30 0.50 7.23
C ASN A 139 -1.91 -0.07 6.93
N PHE A 140 -0.87 0.76 6.98
CA PHE A 140 0.51 0.30 6.84
C PHE A 140 0.91 -0.65 7.96
N GLY A 141 0.60 -0.30 9.21
CA GLY A 141 0.83 -1.18 10.36
C GLY A 141 0.16 -2.55 10.17
N ALA A 142 -1.09 -2.57 9.70
CA ALA A 142 -1.82 -3.80 9.41
C ALA A 142 -1.15 -4.61 8.28
N VAL A 143 -0.77 -3.98 7.17
CA VAL A 143 -0.06 -4.67 6.06
C VAL A 143 1.28 -5.24 6.52
N MET A 144 2.05 -4.47 7.29
CA MET A 144 3.35 -4.89 7.84
C MET A 144 3.21 -6.06 8.81
N ALA A 145 2.21 -6.04 9.68
CA ALA A 145 1.95 -7.14 10.61
C ALA A 145 1.64 -8.46 9.88
N TRP A 146 1.10 -8.39 8.66
CA TRP A 146 0.75 -9.56 7.87
C TRP A 146 1.89 -10.03 6.96
N MET A 147 2.90 -9.20 6.68
CA MET A 147 4.03 -9.55 5.80
C MET A 147 4.76 -10.85 6.17
N PRO A 148 5.08 -11.16 7.45
CA PRO A 148 5.75 -12.40 7.81
C PRO A 148 5.00 -13.65 7.37
N TRP A 149 3.67 -13.58 7.43
CA TRP A 149 2.77 -14.64 6.97
C TRP A 149 2.66 -14.65 5.44
N MET A 150 2.58 -13.48 4.81
CA MET A 150 2.58 -13.35 3.35
C MET A 150 3.83 -13.98 2.74
N TYR A 151 4.98 -13.75 3.35
CA TYR A 151 6.27 -14.22 2.85
C TYR A 151 6.73 -15.56 3.43
N ARG A 152 5.89 -16.23 4.23
CA ARG A 152 6.20 -17.50 4.89
C ARG A 152 7.57 -17.49 5.59
N TRP A 153 7.93 -16.40 6.26
CA TRP A 153 9.22 -16.28 6.96
C TRP A 153 9.41 -17.39 8.01
N HIS A 154 8.32 -17.90 8.55
CA HIS A 154 8.28 -19.01 9.52
C HIS A 154 8.53 -20.40 8.90
N LEU A 155 8.64 -20.54 7.57
CA LEU A 155 8.94 -21.81 6.88
C LEU A 155 10.35 -21.83 6.28
N GLN A 156 11.19 -20.85 6.60
CA GLN A 156 12.59 -20.88 6.18
C GLN A 156 13.33 -21.97 6.99
N PRO A 157 14.15 -22.82 6.35
CA PRO A 157 14.91 -23.84 7.06
C PRO A 157 15.88 -23.18 8.05
N ASP A 158 15.97 -23.75 9.24
CA ASP A 158 16.95 -23.31 10.24
C ASP A 158 18.35 -23.52 9.68
N ALA A 159 19.22 -22.51 9.79
CA ALA A 159 20.60 -22.56 9.29
C ALA A 159 21.41 -23.76 9.85
N ASP A 160 20.97 -24.31 10.98
CA ASP A 160 21.60 -25.47 11.61
C ASP A 160 21.25 -26.80 10.93
N SER A 161 20.11 -26.88 10.22
CA SER A 161 19.73 -28.06 9.44
C SER A 161 20.63 -28.29 8.21
N GLU A 162 21.32 -27.25 7.74
CA GLU A 162 22.28 -27.32 6.62
C GLU A 162 23.69 -27.78 7.06
N ARG A 163 24.01 -27.74 8.37
CA ARG A 163 25.34 -28.15 8.88
C ARG A 163 25.46 -29.64 9.17
N THR A 164 24.34 -30.35 9.23
CA THR A 164 24.27 -31.76 9.63
C THR A 164 23.94 -32.72 8.48
N GLY A 165 23.81 -32.22 7.24
CA GLY A 165 23.45 -32.99 6.04
C GLY A 165 24.60 -33.18 5.05
#